data_AF-A0A482VJ68-F1
#
_entry.id   AF-A0A482VJ68-F1
#
_cell.length_a   1.000
_cell.length_b   1.000
_cell.length_c   1.000
_cell.angle_alpha   90.00
_cell.angle_beta   90.00
_cell.angle_gamma   90.00
#
_symmetry.space_group_name_H-M   'P 1'
#
loop_
_entity.id
_entity.type
_entity.pdbx_description
1 polymer ?
#
loop_
_entity_poly.entity_id
_entity_poly.type
_entity_poly.pdbx_seq_one_letter_code
_entity_poly.pdbx_strand_id
1 'polypeptide(L)'
;MTLTFQDGTVDAFRVHQKHAVKCCIGFSHFTKCHDISVTKEGNLLTVTIKNTKEQLNNEKAERLKKEGEAAMKQKQFEAAIKKYDEALSLANKSQTIDAIKSDKAAARNEQGRSSLQKGWDLENVTTEDKSQEAKNQFNKAQSMFEQAESLKHTSEQENNLKITKIKIEGNRLFNEANQLEMEAFKLFQEAKESKFLDGYATSQNKYKEVLDKYKAAKEKFDEGLKMKETKFDVCSQIASEHIKEILKVINDINKVELKHNFNQVNVEVEEEENKDDLDDVTINSNVHEQRDVINA
;
A
#
# COMPACT_ATOMS: atom_id res chain seq x y z
N MET A 1 11.83 41.51 37.57
CA MET A 1 13.06 40.95 36.98
C MET A 1 12.66 40.07 35.81
N THR A 2 13.50 39.96 34.79
CA THR A 2 13.29 39.08 33.63
C THR A 2 14.24 37.89 33.71
N LEU A 3 13.73 36.68 33.58
CA LEU A 3 14.53 35.47 33.38
C LEU A 3 14.66 35.24 31.89
N THR A 4 15.88 35.11 31.43
CA THR A 4 16.15 34.59 30.09
C THR A 4 16.57 33.14 30.24
N PHE A 5 15.78 32.23 29.69
CA PHE A 5 16.08 30.80 29.71
C PHE A 5 17.09 30.46 28.60
N GLN A 6 17.76 29.32 28.70
CA GLN A 6 18.74 28.88 27.69
C GLN A 6 18.13 28.69 26.29
N ASP A 7 16.81 28.47 26.21
CA ASP A 7 16.05 28.40 24.96
C ASP A 7 15.72 29.78 24.36
N GLY A 8 16.17 30.87 24.99
CA GLY A 8 15.92 32.25 24.58
C GLY A 8 14.53 32.78 24.98
N THR A 9 13.70 31.98 25.64
CA THR A 9 12.42 32.46 26.15
C THR A 9 12.64 33.43 27.32
N VAL A 10 11.77 34.42 27.41
CA VAL A 10 11.80 35.42 28.47
C VAL A 10 10.56 35.25 29.31
N ASP A 11 10.73 35.05 30.62
CA ASP A 11 9.63 35.11 31.57
C ASP A 11 9.87 36.26 32.55
N ALA A 12 8.79 36.91 32.95
CA ALA A 12 8.86 38.05 33.85
C ALA A 12 8.31 37.65 35.20
N PHE A 13 9.05 37.94 36.26
CA PHE A 13 8.56 37.73 37.62
C PHE A 13 8.75 39.00 38.45
N ARG A 14 7.79 39.24 39.33
CA ARG A 14 7.91 40.23 40.40
C ARG A 14 8.36 39.50 41.67
N VAL A 15 9.05 40.23 42.55
CA VAL A 15 9.37 39.76 43.90
C VAL A 15 9.09 40.92 44.84
N HIS A 16 8.32 40.67 45.89
CA HIS A 16 8.07 41.67 46.92
C HIS A 16 9.30 41.78 47.85
N GLN A 17 10.09 42.85 47.72
CA GLN A 17 11.35 43.05 48.47
C GLN A 17 11.21 42.86 49.99
N LYS A 18 10.09 43.28 50.59
CA LYS A 18 9.88 43.19 52.05
C LYS A 18 9.32 41.83 52.52
N HIS A 19 8.71 41.06 51.62
CA HIS A 19 7.97 39.84 51.96
C HIS A 19 8.23 38.73 50.93
N ALA A 20 9.49 38.51 50.57
CA ALA A 20 9.83 37.53 49.54
C ALA A 20 9.35 36.09 49.83
N VAL A 21 9.06 35.76 51.11
CA VAL A 21 8.75 34.39 51.55
C VAL A 21 7.46 34.26 52.39
N LYS A 22 6.93 35.33 52.99
CA LYS A 22 6.06 35.21 54.19
C LYS A 22 4.56 35.52 54.03
N CYS A 23 4.12 36.19 52.97
CA CYS A 23 2.71 36.51 52.81
C CYS A 23 2.39 36.68 51.32
N CYS A 24 1.76 35.65 50.74
CA CYS A 24 1.48 35.52 49.31
C CYS A 24 2.77 35.41 48.49
N ILE A 25 2.95 34.29 47.78
CA ILE A 25 4.13 33.98 46.98
C ILE A 25 4.46 35.21 46.12
N GLY A 26 5.53 35.92 46.47
CA GLY A 26 5.90 37.20 45.84
C GLY A 26 6.18 37.06 44.35
N PHE A 27 6.25 35.83 43.85
CA PHE A 27 6.31 35.42 42.46
C PHE A 27 4.92 35.31 41.84
N SER A 28 4.21 36.44 41.79
CA SER A 28 3.08 36.58 40.89
C SER A 28 3.63 36.87 39.48
N HIS A 29 2.97 36.32 38.46
CA HIS A 29 3.13 36.64 37.03
C HIS A 29 4.07 35.79 36.16
N PHE A 30 4.44 34.56 36.52
CA PHE A 30 5.02 33.68 35.49
C PHE A 30 4.00 33.39 34.39
N THR A 31 4.42 33.52 33.14
CA THR A 31 3.62 33.14 31.97
C THR A 31 3.51 31.62 31.81
N LYS A 32 4.43 30.86 32.42
CA LYS A 32 4.43 29.40 32.43
C LYS A 32 4.55 28.85 33.86
N CYS A 33 4.08 27.63 34.09
CA CYS A 33 4.34 26.93 35.35
C CYS A 33 5.83 26.57 35.46
N HIS A 34 6.43 26.76 36.62
CA HIS A 34 7.83 26.43 36.91
C HIS A 34 7.94 25.73 38.26
N ASP A 35 8.98 24.91 38.43
CA ASP A 35 9.37 24.38 39.74
C ASP A 35 10.21 25.45 40.46
N ILE A 36 9.62 26.06 41.49
CA ILE A 36 10.23 27.16 42.24
C ILE A 36 10.59 26.68 43.65
N SER A 37 11.86 26.79 44.03
CA SER A 37 12.32 26.55 45.38
C SER A 37 13.10 27.75 45.92
N VAL A 38 13.06 27.91 47.25
CA VAL A 38 13.69 29.05 47.92
C VAL A 38 14.53 28.52 49.08
N THR A 39 15.79 28.93 49.15
CA THR A 39 16.68 28.66 50.29
C THR A 39 17.18 29.96 50.89
N LYS A 40 17.37 29.98 52.21
CA LYS A 40 17.86 31.15 52.96
C LYS A 40 19.06 30.76 53.81
N GLU A 41 20.18 31.43 53.60
CA GLU A 41 21.43 31.26 54.34
C GLU A 41 21.87 32.61 54.90
N GLY A 42 21.66 32.83 56.20
CA GLY A 42 21.90 34.13 56.83
C GLY A 42 21.07 35.24 56.18
N ASN A 43 21.77 36.20 55.54
CA ASN A 43 21.18 37.33 54.82
C ASN A 43 21.01 37.08 53.32
N LEU A 44 21.45 35.93 52.79
CA LEU A 44 21.31 35.55 51.39
C LEU A 44 20.00 34.77 51.18
N LEU A 45 19.20 35.21 50.19
CA LEU A 45 18.01 34.50 49.71
C LEU A 45 18.28 33.99 48.30
N THR A 46 18.31 32.68 48.12
CA THR A 46 18.48 32.04 46.82
C THR A 46 17.12 31.54 46.34
N VAL A 47 16.71 31.99 45.17
CA VAL A 47 15.49 31.53 44.50
C VAL A 47 15.93 30.71 43.29
N THR A 48 15.54 29.44 43.26
CA THR A 48 15.81 28.55 42.14
C THR A 48 14.52 28.34 41.36
N ILE A 49 14.55 28.61 40.07
CA ILE A 49 13.42 28.47 39.15
C ILE A 49 13.87 27.51 38.06
N LYS A 50 13.15 26.39 37.90
CA LYS A 50 13.47 25.35 36.93
C LYS A 50 12.25 25.06 36.06
N ASN A 51 12.51 24.68 34.81
CA ASN A 51 11.48 24.13 33.96
C ASN A 51 10.93 22.85 34.59
N THR A 52 9.62 22.67 34.51
CA THR A 52 8.97 21.45 34.98
C THR A 52 9.42 20.26 34.13
N LYS A 53 9.25 19.05 34.66
CA LYS A 53 9.49 17.82 33.89
C LYS A 53 8.72 17.80 32.57
N GLU A 54 7.49 18.32 32.56
CA GLU A 54 6.66 18.41 31.36
C GLU A 54 7.26 19.37 30.32
N GLN A 55 7.75 20.54 30.74
CA GLN A 55 8.40 21.48 29.84
C GLN A 55 9.67 20.88 29.22
N LEU A 56 10.51 20.25 30.04
CA LEU A 56 11.73 19.58 29.58
C LEU A 56 11.41 18.43 28.60
N ASN A 57 10.35 17.66 28.86
CA ASN A 57 9.88 16.62 27.96
C ASN A 57 9.43 17.22 26.61
N ASN A 58 8.69 18.32 26.62
CA ASN A 58 8.23 18.96 25.38
C ASN A 58 9.39 19.57 24.58
N GLU A 59 10.38 20.18 25.24
CA GLU A 59 11.61 20.65 24.59
C GLU A 59 12.42 19.49 23.98
N LYS A 60 12.45 18.34 24.65
CA LYS A 60 13.05 17.12 24.11
C LYS A 60 12.27 16.59 22.91
N ALA A 61 10.94 16.63 22.95
CA ALA A 61 10.09 16.26 21.81
C ALA A 61 10.36 17.15 20.58
N GLU A 62 10.49 18.47 20.77
CA GLU A 62 10.82 19.40 19.68
C GLU A 62 12.23 19.16 19.09
N ARG A 63 13.21 18.77 19.91
CA ARG A 63 14.53 18.35 19.40
C ARG A 63 14.44 17.07 18.58
N LEU A 64 13.74 16.06 19.07
CA LEU A 64 13.52 14.80 18.34
C LEU A 64 12.76 15.03 17.03
N LYS A 65 11.78 15.94 17.01
CA LYS A 65 11.11 16.38 15.79
C LYS A 65 12.11 16.91 14.76
N LYS A 66 13.02 17.81 15.16
CA LYS A 66 14.07 18.34 14.27
C LYS A 66 15.03 17.26 13.78
N GLU A 67 15.37 16.28 14.60
CA GLU A 67 16.14 15.11 14.17
C GLU A 67 15.38 14.29 13.11
N GLY A 68 14.07 14.08 13.31
CA GLY A 68 13.20 13.44 12.33
C GLY A 68 13.12 14.21 11.01
N GLU A 69 13.01 15.54 11.06
CA GLU A 69 13.05 16.41 9.88
C GLU A 69 14.40 16.32 9.14
N ALA A 70 15.51 16.21 9.86
CA ALA A 70 16.83 16.01 9.27
C ALA A 70 16.92 14.64 8.56
N ALA A 71 16.40 13.59 9.18
CA ALA A 71 16.32 12.26 8.57
C ALA A 71 15.42 12.24 7.32
N MET A 72 14.30 12.97 7.34
CA MET A 72 13.43 13.18 6.17
C MET A 72 14.19 13.79 4.99
N LYS A 73 14.98 14.84 5.22
CA LYS A 73 15.80 15.48 4.19
C LYS A 73 16.83 14.53 3.57
N GLN A 74 17.29 13.55 4.34
CA GLN A 74 18.21 12.49 3.89
C GLN A 74 17.48 11.27 3.28
N LYS A 75 16.15 11.33 3.11
CA LYS A 75 15.29 10.23 2.66
C LYS A 75 15.35 8.97 3.55
N GLN A 76 15.78 9.13 4.80
CA GLN A 76 15.81 8.06 5.80
C GLN A 76 14.47 7.97 6.52
N PHE A 77 13.41 7.59 5.78
CA PHE A 77 12.03 7.67 6.27
C PHE A 77 11.77 6.83 7.52
N GLU A 78 12.35 5.61 7.60
CA GLU A 78 12.21 4.75 8.78
C GLU A 78 12.85 5.36 10.04
N ALA A 79 14.02 5.98 9.88
CA ALA A 79 14.68 6.70 10.97
C ALA A 79 13.88 7.93 11.40
N ALA A 80 13.33 8.68 10.45
CA ALA A 80 12.47 9.83 10.73
C ALA A 80 11.22 9.43 11.52
N ILE A 81 10.51 8.38 11.08
CA ILE A 81 9.33 7.84 11.76
C ILE A 81 9.66 7.47 13.20
N LYS A 82 10.77 6.78 13.44
CA LYS A 82 11.21 6.41 14.79
C LYS A 82 11.43 7.64 15.67
N LYS A 83 12.04 8.70 15.12
CA LYS A 83 12.23 9.96 15.84
C LYS A 83 10.92 10.67 16.14
N TYR A 84 9.95 10.62 15.23
CA TYR A 84 8.62 11.16 15.50
C TYR A 84 7.84 10.35 16.54
N ASP A 85 8.00 9.03 16.58
CA ASP A 85 7.43 8.18 17.64
C ASP A 85 8.02 8.51 19.01
N GLU A 86 9.35 8.63 19.11
CA GLU A 86 10.02 9.07 20.32
C GLU A 86 9.55 10.47 20.74
N ALA A 87 9.38 11.40 19.80
CA ALA A 87 8.88 12.75 20.07
C ALA A 87 7.43 12.75 20.58
N LEU A 88 6.52 11.99 19.96
CA LEU A 88 5.12 11.87 20.38
C LEU A 88 4.97 11.29 21.79
N SER A 89 5.88 10.42 22.21
CA SER A 89 5.88 9.85 23.56
C SER A 89 6.20 10.87 24.66
N LEU A 90 6.78 12.02 24.29
CA LEU A 90 7.21 13.07 25.22
C LEU A 90 6.42 14.37 25.09
N ALA A 91 5.84 14.63 23.93
CA ALA A 91 5.11 15.86 23.66
C ALA A 91 3.84 15.95 24.52
N ASN A 92 3.60 17.14 25.09
CA ASN A 92 2.40 17.42 25.89
C ASN A 92 1.65 18.69 25.44
N LYS A 93 2.23 19.47 24.52
CA LYS A 93 1.53 20.60 23.89
C LYS A 93 0.82 20.13 22.64
N SER A 94 -0.48 20.45 22.52
CA SER A 94 -1.29 20.10 21.34
C SER A 94 -0.63 20.53 20.03
N GLN A 95 -0.16 21.78 19.94
CA GLN A 95 0.51 22.28 18.74
C GLN A 95 1.75 21.46 18.35
N THR A 96 2.54 21.02 19.35
CA THR A 96 3.71 20.16 19.13
C THR A 96 3.28 18.77 18.65
N ILE A 97 2.25 18.18 19.29
CA ILE A 97 1.69 16.88 18.92
C ILE A 97 1.17 16.90 17.48
N ASP A 98 0.37 17.90 17.12
CA ASP A 98 -0.24 18.03 15.80
C ASP A 98 0.82 18.22 14.71
N ALA A 99 1.85 19.03 14.99
CA ALA A 99 2.98 19.19 14.08
C ALA A 99 3.75 17.87 13.88
N ILE A 100 4.06 17.13 14.96
CA ILE A 100 4.75 15.84 14.85
C ILE A 100 3.89 14.81 14.11
N LYS A 101 2.58 14.74 14.35
CA LYS A 101 1.66 13.86 13.61
C LYS A 101 1.67 14.18 12.12
N SER A 102 1.62 15.47 11.76
CA SER A 102 1.71 15.92 10.37
C SER A 102 3.02 15.47 9.71
N ASP A 103 4.15 15.68 10.38
CA ASP A 103 5.46 15.31 9.85
C ASP A 103 5.61 13.77 9.72
N LYS A 104 5.10 13.03 10.71
CA LYS A 104 5.05 11.56 10.66
C LYS A 104 4.16 11.05 9.53
N ALA A 105 3.02 11.67 9.29
CA ALA A 105 2.13 11.34 8.19
C ALA A 105 2.82 11.53 6.82
N ALA A 106 3.58 12.62 6.66
CA ALA A 106 4.38 12.87 5.47
C ALA A 106 5.48 11.81 5.29
N ALA A 107 6.18 11.44 6.36
CA ALA A 107 7.21 10.39 6.32
C ALA A 107 6.65 9.02 5.90
N ARG A 108 5.49 8.65 6.44
CA ARG A 108 4.77 7.42 6.05
C ARG A 108 4.33 7.47 4.59
N ASN A 109 3.81 8.60 4.13
CA ASN A 109 3.41 8.79 2.74
C ASN A 109 4.59 8.60 1.77
N GLU A 110 5.75 9.19 2.07
CA GLU A 110 6.95 9.03 1.24
C GLU A 110 7.51 7.59 1.27
N GLN A 111 7.47 6.93 2.43
CA GLN A 111 7.83 5.52 2.51
C GLN A 111 6.88 4.64 1.70
N GLY A 112 5.57 4.93 1.75
CA GLY A 112 4.55 4.27 0.94
C GLY A 112 4.80 4.42 -0.55
N ARG A 113 5.13 5.64 -1.01
CA ARG A 113 5.50 5.92 -2.41
C ARG A 113 6.72 5.14 -2.86
N SER A 114 7.76 5.10 -2.03
CA SER A 114 8.97 4.33 -2.34
C SER A 114 8.67 2.84 -2.47
N SER A 115 7.84 2.27 -1.58
CA SER A 115 7.41 0.87 -1.69
C SER A 115 6.50 0.64 -2.90
N LEU A 116 5.57 1.53 -3.20
CA LEU A 116 4.71 1.43 -4.38
C LEU A 116 5.56 1.41 -5.66
N GLN A 117 6.53 2.32 -5.79
CA GLN A 117 7.45 2.35 -6.93
C GLN A 117 8.29 1.08 -7.02
N LYS A 118 8.82 0.57 -5.91
CA LYS A 118 9.55 -0.71 -5.90
C LYS A 118 8.67 -1.89 -6.33
N GLY A 119 7.39 -1.89 -5.94
CA GLY A 119 6.44 -2.90 -6.41
C GLY A 119 6.32 -2.89 -7.93
N TRP A 120 6.16 -1.70 -8.52
CA TRP A 120 6.14 -1.53 -9.97
C TRP A 120 7.46 -1.94 -10.64
N ASP A 121 8.60 -1.57 -10.05
CA ASP A 121 9.92 -1.92 -10.61
C ASP A 121 10.14 -3.44 -10.62
N LEU A 122 9.69 -4.13 -9.57
CA LEU A 122 9.77 -5.60 -9.45
C LEU A 122 8.90 -6.32 -10.48
N GLU A 123 7.72 -5.80 -10.80
CA GLU A 123 6.86 -6.35 -11.87
C GLU A 123 7.48 -6.20 -13.27
N ASN A 124 8.46 -5.31 -13.46
CA ASN A 124 9.16 -5.13 -14.72
C ASN A 124 10.43 -5.99 -14.84
N VAL A 125 10.77 -6.78 -13.82
CA VAL A 125 11.93 -7.69 -13.85
C VAL A 125 11.56 -8.95 -14.65
N THR A 126 12.22 -9.18 -15.78
CA THR A 126 11.92 -10.31 -16.69
C THR A 126 12.88 -11.50 -16.52
N THR A 127 13.86 -11.42 -15.62
CA THR A 127 14.93 -12.41 -15.48
C THR A 127 14.66 -13.47 -14.42
N GLU A 128 13.79 -13.17 -13.46
CA GLU A 128 13.40 -14.06 -12.36
C GLU A 128 12.02 -13.67 -11.86
N ASP A 129 11.27 -14.63 -11.29
CA ASP A 129 9.95 -14.36 -10.72
C ASP A 129 10.07 -13.49 -9.46
N LYS A 130 9.54 -12.27 -9.56
CA LYS A 130 9.48 -11.27 -8.49
C LYS A 130 8.06 -10.96 -8.02
N SER A 131 7.07 -11.71 -8.45
CA SER A 131 5.64 -11.49 -8.16
C SER A 131 5.37 -11.39 -6.65
N GLN A 132 5.93 -12.32 -5.85
CA GLN A 132 5.74 -12.32 -4.40
C GLN A 132 6.44 -11.14 -3.71
N GLU A 133 7.61 -10.73 -4.21
CA GLU A 133 8.33 -9.55 -3.71
C GLU A 133 7.56 -8.26 -4.05
N ALA A 134 7.03 -8.15 -5.27
CA ALA A 134 6.19 -7.03 -5.71
C ALA A 134 4.92 -6.91 -4.86
N LYS A 135 4.21 -8.02 -4.65
CA LYS A 135 3.05 -8.11 -3.76
C LYS A 135 3.37 -7.63 -2.35
N ASN A 136 4.50 -8.04 -1.79
CA ASN A 136 4.95 -7.58 -0.48
C ASN A 136 5.20 -6.07 -0.45
N GLN A 137 5.77 -5.49 -1.51
CA GLN A 137 5.96 -4.05 -1.62
C GLN A 137 4.63 -3.28 -1.73
N PHE A 138 3.65 -3.76 -2.51
CA PHE A 138 2.33 -3.12 -2.57
C PHE A 138 1.60 -3.16 -1.23
N ASN A 139 1.63 -4.30 -0.54
CA ASN A 139 1.05 -4.42 0.81
C ASN A 139 1.75 -3.50 1.82
N LYS A 140 3.09 -3.40 1.75
CA LYS A 140 3.85 -2.43 2.56
C LYS A 140 3.41 -1.00 2.24
N ALA A 141 3.26 -0.65 0.96
CA ALA A 141 2.79 0.66 0.55
C ALA A 141 1.39 0.98 1.11
N GLN A 142 0.45 0.04 0.99
CA GLN A 142 -0.91 0.20 1.51
C GLN A 142 -0.90 0.49 3.01
N SER A 143 -0.17 -0.33 3.79
CA SER A 143 -0.06 -0.14 5.24
C SER A 143 0.52 1.23 5.61
N MET A 144 1.51 1.72 4.85
CA MET A 144 2.08 3.05 5.09
C MET A 144 1.09 4.17 4.77
N PHE A 145 0.33 4.06 3.67
CA PHE A 145 -0.69 5.05 3.32
C PHE A 145 -1.86 5.06 4.30
N GLU A 146 -2.30 3.89 4.80
CA GLU A 146 -3.34 3.81 5.85
C GLU A 146 -2.89 4.47 7.15
N GLN A 147 -1.64 4.23 7.55
CA GLN A 147 -1.06 4.90 8.73
C GLN A 147 -0.97 6.43 8.52
N ALA A 148 -0.57 6.87 7.33
CA ALA A 148 -0.49 8.28 6.99
C ALA A 148 -1.86 8.96 7.09
N GLU A 149 -2.89 8.38 6.46
CA GLU A 149 -4.28 8.85 6.51
C GLU A 149 -4.84 8.91 7.94
N SER A 150 -4.52 7.91 8.78
CA SER A 150 -4.97 7.89 10.18
C SER A 150 -4.36 9.01 11.04
N LEU A 151 -3.17 9.50 10.66
CA LEU A 151 -2.47 10.56 11.36
C LEU A 151 -2.92 11.94 10.89
N LYS A 152 -3.18 12.08 9.59
CA LYS A 152 -3.64 13.30 8.95
C LYS A 152 -4.24 12.92 7.60
N HIS A 153 -5.48 13.32 7.35
CA HIS A 153 -6.11 13.12 6.05
C HIS A 153 -5.73 14.23 5.07
N THR A 154 -5.32 13.84 3.86
CA THR A 154 -5.14 14.76 2.73
C THR A 154 -5.58 14.09 1.43
N SER A 155 -5.99 14.87 0.43
CA SER A 155 -6.36 14.32 -0.88
C SER A 155 -5.21 13.56 -1.55
N GLU A 156 -3.96 13.96 -1.29
CA GLU A 156 -2.77 13.27 -1.81
C GLU A 156 -2.63 11.87 -1.21
N GLN A 157 -2.78 11.73 0.10
CA GLN A 157 -2.67 10.46 0.81
C GLN A 157 -3.86 9.54 0.49
N GLU A 158 -5.08 10.07 0.41
CA GLU A 158 -6.26 9.35 -0.05
C GLU A 158 -6.06 8.78 -1.46
N ASN A 159 -5.55 9.61 -2.38
CA ASN A 159 -5.26 9.18 -3.75
C ASN A 159 -4.20 8.08 -3.81
N ASN A 160 -3.10 8.22 -3.06
CA ASN A 160 -2.06 7.19 -2.99
C ASN A 160 -2.61 5.86 -2.44
N LEU A 161 -3.44 5.92 -1.39
CA LEU A 161 -4.08 4.75 -0.82
C LEU A 161 -5.03 4.08 -1.83
N LYS A 162 -5.83 4.88 -2.52
CA LYS A 162 -6.77 4.40 -3.53
C LYS A 162 -6.06 3.74 -4.71
N ILE A 163 -5.00 4.36 -5.24
CA ILE A 163 -4.14 3.79 -6.29
C ILE A 163 -3.60 2.42 -5.85
N THR A 164 -3.08 2.34 -4.63
CA THR A 164 -2.50 1.09 -4.11
C THR A 164 -3.55 0.00 -3.95
N LYS A 165 -4.73 0.34 -3.42
CA LYS A 165 -5.85 -0.61 -3.29
C LYS A 165 -6.33 -1.14 -4.64
N ILE A 166 -6.45 -0.26 -5.64
CA ILE A 166 -6.80 -0.65 -7.00
C ILE A 166 -5.76 -1.64 -7.56
N LYS A 167 -4.47 -1.35 -7.38
CA LYS A 167 -3.39 -2.24 -7.84
C LYS A 167 -3.44 -3.61 -7.18
N ILE A 168 -3.53 -3.66 -5.85
CA ILE A 168 -3.59 -4.92 -5.09
C ILE A 168 -4.80 -5.76 -5.54
N GLU A 169 -5.97 -5.13 -5.66
CA GLU A 169 -7.19 -5.83 -6.04
C GLU A 169 -7.16 -6.30 -7.50
N GLY A 170 -6.67 -5.47 -8.42
CA GLY A 170 -6.49 -5.85 -9.82
C GLY A 170 -5.55 -7.05 -9.97
N ASN A 171 -4.39 -7.04 -9.29
CA ASN A 171 -3.46 -8.18 -9.30
C ASN A 171 -4.08 -9.43 -8.67
N ARG A 172 -4.86 -9.30 -7.59
CA ARG A 172 -5.57 -10.42 -6.97
C ARG A 172 -6.52 -11.08 -7.98
N LEU A 173 -7.34 -10.30 -8.65
CA LEU A 173 -8.30 -10.80 -9.66
C LEU A 173 -7.59 -11.43 -10.85
N PHE A 174 -6.51 -10.82 -11.32
CA PHE A 174 -5.70 -11.36 -12.43
C PHE A 174 -5.08 -12.71 -12.06
N ASN A 175 -4.50 -12.82 -10.86
CA ASN A 175 -3.87 -14.07 -10.41
C ASN A 175 -4.89 -15.18 -10.11
N GLU A 176 -6.09 -14.82 -9.63
CA GLU A 176 -7.22 -15.77 -9.57
C GLU A 176 -7.63 -16.26 -10.97
N ALA A 177 -7.63 -15.38 -11.97
CA ALA A 177 -7.91 -15.75 -13.35
C ALA A 177 -6.86 -16.74 -13.89
N ASN A 178 -5.57 -16.49 -13.65
CA ASN A 178 -4.48 -17.39 -14.02
C ASN A 178 -4.65 -18.79 -13.41
N GLN A 179 -4.99 -18.87 -12.12
CA GLN A 179 -5.21 -20.15 -11.44
C GLN A 179 -6.40 -20.91 -12.04
N LEU A 180 -7.52 -20.21 -12.27
CA LEU A 180 -8.70 -20.79 -12.90
C LEU A 180 -8.42 -21.21 -14.35
N GLU A 181 -7.55 -20.50 -15.07
CA GLU A 181 -7.16 -20.83 -16.44
C GLU A 181 -6.39 -22.16 -16.48
N MET A 182 -5.48 -22.38 -15.54
CA MET A 182 -4.77 -23.66 -15.40
C MET A 182 -5.74 -24.81 -15.13
N GLU A 183 -6.73 -24.61 -14.26
CA GLU A 183 -7.78 -25.60 -14.01
C GLU A 183 -8.64 -25.87 -15.25
N ALA A 184 -9.05 -24.81 -15.95
CA ALA A 184 -9.86 -24.91 -17.17
C ALA A 184 -9.12 -25.67 -18.29
N PHE A 185 -7.82 -25.40 -18.42
CA PHE A 185 -6.95 -26.07 -19.39
C PHE A 185 -6.77 -27.55 -19.06
N LYS A 186 -6.58 -27.90 -17.78
CA LYS A 186 -6.50 -29.30 -17.36
C LYS A 186 -7.79 -30.07 -17.69
N LEU A 187 -8.95 -29.49 -17.38
CA LEU A 187 -10.25 -30.06 -17.73
C LEU A 187 -10.44 -30.21 -19.24
N PHE A 188 -9.94 -29.25 -20.03
CA PHE A 188 -9.97 -29.35 -21.48
C PHE A 188 -9.16 -30.55 -21.99
N GLN A 189 -7.95 -30.76 -21.47
CA GLN A 189 -7.10 -31.90 -21.88
C GLN A 189 -7.74 -33.23 -21.49
N GLU A 190 -8.28 -33.33 -20.28
CA GLU A 190 -9.00 -34.53 -19.82
C GLU A 190 -10.23 -34.83 -20.70
N ALA A 191 -10.98 -33.81 -21.13
CA ALA A 191 -12.09 -33.96 -22.06
C ALA A 191 -11.64 -34.45 -23.45
N LYS A 192 -10.49 -33.94 -23.92
CA LYS A 192 -9.87 -34.37 -25.18
C LYS A 192 -9.46 -35.83 -25.14
N GLU A 193 -8.84 -36.27 -24.05
CA GLU A 193 -8.37 -37.67 -23.87
C GLU A 193 -9.53 -38.66 -23.67
N SER A 194 -10.53 -38.28 -22.87
CA SER A 194 -11.67 -39.15 -22.53
C SER A 194 -12.71 -39.28 -23.65
N LYS A 195 -12.67 -38.42 -24.67
CA LYS A 195 -13.69 -38.30 -25.74
C LYS A 195 -15.12 -38.10 -25.19
N PHE A 196 -15.27 -37.65 -23.96
CA PHE A 196 -16.56 -37.45 -23.30
C PHE A 196 -17.00 -35.98 -23.43
N LEU A 197 -18.17 -35.76 -24.05
CA LEU A 197 -18.69 -34.43 -24.38
C LEU A 197 -18.92 -33.54 -23.15
N ASP A 198 -19.38 -34.10 -22.03
CA ASP A 198 -19.65 -33.35 -20.81
C ASP A 198 -18.39 -32.66 -20.23
N GLY A 199 -17.19 -33.17 -20.57
CA GLY A 199 -15.92 -32.57 -20.19
C GLY A 199 -15.65 -31.23 -20.91
N TYR A 200 -16.07 -31.09 -22.18
CA TYR A 200 -15.89 -29.85 -22.94
C TYR A 200 -16.80 -28.73 -22.41
N ALA A 201 -18.06 -29.04 -22.10
CA ALA A 201 -18.99 -28.09 -21.50
C ALA A 201 -18.49 -27.61 -20.12
N THR A 202 -17.94 -28.51 -19.32
CA THR A 202 -17.37 -28.20 -18.00
C THR A 202 -16.15 -27.28 -18.12
N SER A 203 -15.20 -27.61 -19.00
CA SER A 203 -14.03 -26.76 -19.28
C SER A 203 -14.45 -25.39 -19.83
N GLN A 204 -15.42 -25.34 -20.75
CA GLN A 204 -15.93 -24.10 -21.31
C GLN A 204 -16.53 -23.18 -20.24
N ASN A 205 -17.34 -23.73 -19.32
CA ASN A 205 -17.90 -22.94 -18.22
C ASN A 205 -16.80 -22.39 -17.32
N LYS A 206 -15.74 -23.17 -17.07
CA LYS A 206 -14.57 -22.69 -16.33
C LYS A 206 -13.84 -21.56 -17.06
N TYR A 207 -13.67 -21.65 -18.37
CA TYR A 207 -13.11 -20.56 -19.17
C TYR A 207 -13.99 -19.29 -19.17
N LYS A 208 -15.31 -19.40 -19.02
CA LYS A 208 -16.19 -18.22 -18.81
C LYS A 208 -15.91 -17.57 -17.44
N GLU A 209 -15.71 -18.35 -16.38
CA GLU A 209 -15.29 -17.81 -15.07
C GLU A 209 -13.95 -17.08 -15.16
N VAL A 210 -12.98 -17.66 -15.87
CA VAL A 210 -11.66 -17.03 -16.15
C VAL A 210 -11.85 -15.69 -16.87
N LEU A 211 -12.69 -15.66 -17.91
CA LEU A 211 -12.99 -14.45 -18.66
C LEU A 211 -13.57 -13.34 -17.78
N ASP A 212 -14.51 -13.68 -16.90
CA ASP A 212 -15.13 -12.71 -15.99
C ASP A 212 -14.12 -12.16 -14.98
N LYS A 213 -13.18 -12.99 -14.51
CA LYS A 213 -12.08 -12.55 -13.63
C LYS A 213 -11.10 -11.61 -14.33
N TYR A 214 -10.65 -11.93 -15.54
CA TYR A 214 -9.79 -11.01 -16.29
C TYR A 214 -10.49 -9.69 -16.64
N LYS A 215 -11.79 -9.71 -16.97
CA LYS A 215 -12.60 -8.49 -17.16
C LYS A 215 -12.63 -7.64 -15.90
N ALA A 216 -12.91 -8.25 -14.73
CA ALA A 216 -12.92 -7.55 -13.46
C ALA A 216 -11.54 -6.96 -13.11
N ALA A 217 -10.46 -7.69 -13.38
CA ALA A 217 -9.09 -7.19 -13.22
C ALA A 217 -8.82 -5.97 -14.13
N LYS A 218 -9.22 -6.07 -15.41
CA LYS A 218 -9.10 -4.96 -16.37
C LYS A 218 -9.88 -3.73 -15.91
N GLU A 219 -11.12 -3.90 -15.46
CA GLU A 219 -11.94 -2.79 -14.94
C GLU A 219 -11.23 -2.07 -13.78
N LYS A 220 -10.60 -2.83 -12.87
CA LYS A 220 -9.78 -2.24 -11.79
C LYS A 220 -8.60 -1.46 -12.35
N PHE A 221 -7.86 -2.00 -13.31
CA PHE A 221 -6.74 -1.26 -13.91
C PHE A 221 -7.21 -0.01 -14.67
N ASP A 222 -8.37 -0.06 -15.34
CA ASP A 222 -8.98 1.12 -15.98
C ASP A 222 -9.43 2.19 -14.97
N GLU A 223 -9.90 1.79 -13.78
CA GLU A 223 -10.14 2.73 -12.67
C GLU A 223 -8.84 3.46 -12.27
N GLY A 224 -7.72 2.74 -12.22
CA GLY A 224 -6.39 3.29 -11.96
C GLY A 224 -5.94 4.28 -13.05
N LEU A 225 -6.19 3.97 -14.32
CA LEU A 225 -5.91 4.86 -15.45
C LEU A 225 -6.66 6.20 -15.37
N LYS A 226 -7.92 6.18 -14.92
CA LYS A 226 -8.72 7.41 -14.71
C LYS A 226 -8.10 8.32 -13.64
N MET A 227 -7.23 7.77 -12.77
CA MET A 227 -6.47 8.53 -11.78
C MET A 227 -5.15 9.11 -12.32
N LYS A 228 -4.89 9.02 -13.63
CA LYS A 228 -3.69 9.50 -14.33
C LYS A 228 -2.39 8.79 -13.95
N GLU A 229 -2.47 7.60 -13.36
CA GLU A 229 -1.29 6.76 -13.12
C GLU A 229 -1.05 5.88 -14.36
N THR A 230 -0.07 6.26 -15.18
CA THR A 230 0.20 5.63 -16.49
C THR A 230 0.66 4.19 -16.39
N LYS A 231 1.17 3.76 -15.24
CA LYS A 231 1.60 2.36 -15.02
C LYS A 231 0.45 1.36 -15.13
N PHE A 232 -0.79 1.79 -14.92
CA PHE A 232 -1.96 0.94 -15.13
C PHE A 232 -2.27 0.64 -16.60
N ASP A 233 -1.69 1.40 -17.54
CA ASP A 233 -1.89 1.16 -18.98
C ASP A 233 -1.39 -0.24 -19.36
N VAL A 234 -0.17 -0.56 -18.92
CA VAL A 234 0.44 -1.87 -19.14
C VAL A 234 -0.41 -2.98 -18.54
N CYS A 235 -0.88 -2.83 -17.29
CA CYS A 235 -1.74 -3.82 -16.64
C CYS A 235 -3.07 -4.02 -17.39
N SER A 236 -3.70 -2.93 -17.85
CA SER A 236 -4.96 -3.00 -18.62
C SER A 236 -4.76 -3.64 -20.00
N GLN A 237 -3.64 -3.35 -20.66
CA GLN A 237 -3.27 -3.96 -21.95
C GLN A 237 -3.06 -5.46 -21.81
N ILE A 238 -2.28 -5.90 -20.82
CA ILE A 238 -2.06 -7.33 -20.53
C ILE A 238 -3.40 -8.02 -20.27
N ALA A 239 -4.24 -7.47 -19.37
CA ALA A 239 -5.57 -8.05 -19.12
C ALA A 239 -6.44 -8.12 -20.39
N SER A 240 -6.34 -7.14 -21.29
CA SER A 240 -7.05 -7.14 -22.57
C SER A 240 -6.57 -8.23 -23.52
N GLU A 241 -5.28 -8.53 -23.54
CA GLU A 241 -4.70 -9.59 -24.35
C GLU A 241 -5.18 -10.96 -23.87
N HIS A 242 -5.10 -11.21 -22.57
CA HIS A 242 -5.63 -12.45 -21.97
C HIS A 242 -7.14 -12.61 -22.23
N ILE A 243 -7.94 -11.55 -22.11
CA ILE A 243 -9.37 -11.59 -22.48
C ILE A 243 -9.59 -12.05 -23.93
N LYS A 244 -8.78 -11.56 -24.88
CA LYS A 244 -8.88 -11.96 -26.30
C LYS A 244 -8.50 -13.42 -26.49
N GLU A 245 -7.45 -13.88 -25.81
CA GLU A 245 -7.01 -15.29 -25.87
C GLU A 245 -8.08 -16.24 -25.32
N ILE A 246 -8.64 -15.95 -24.14
CA ILE A 246 -9.69 -16.76 -23.54
C ILE A 246 -10.95 -16.80 -24.42
N LEU A 247 -11.34 -15.67 -25.02
CA LEU A 247 -12.44 -15.65 -25.98
C LEU A 247 -12.18 -16.55 -27.20
N LYS A 248 -10.93 -16.58 -27.69
CA LYS A 248 -10.53 -17.48 -28.78
C LYS A 248 -10.68 -18.95 -28.35
N VAL A 249 -10.17 -19.30 -27.17
CA VAL A 249 -10.27 -20.68 -26.63
C VAL A 249 -11.73 -21.11 -26.47
N ILE A 250 -12.58 -20.27 -25.89
CA ILE A 250 -14.02 -20.57 -25.76
C ILE A 250 -14.67 -20.80 -27.13
N ASN A 251 -14.34 -19.98 -28.13
CA ASN A 251 -14.87 -20.13 -29.49
C ASN A 251 -14.37 -21.41 -30.16
N ASP A 252 -13.13 -21.80 -29.93
CA ASP A 252 -12.57 -23.02 -30.50
C ASP A 252 -13.16 -24.27 -29.83
N ILE A 253 -13.43 -24.26 -28.52
CA ILE A 253 -14.21 -25.31 -27.84
C ILE A 253 -15.62 -25.43 -28.45
N ASN A 254 -16.32 -24.31 -28.63
CA ASN A 254 -17.65 -24.30 -29.27
C ASN A 254 -17.64 -24.94 -30.67
N LYS A 255 -16.60 -24.67 -31.49
CA LYS A 255 -16.47 -25.29 -32.82
C LYS A 255 -16.29 -26.81 -32.73
N VAL A 256 -15.51 -27.29 -31.75
CA VAL A 256 -15.31 -28.73 -31.52
C VAL A 256 -16.62 -29.40 -31.11
N GLU A 257 -17.36 -28.81 -30.17
CA GLU A 257 -18.69 -29.29 -29.76
C GLU A 257 -19.67 -29.33 -30.95
N LEU A 258 -19.72 -28.26 -31.76
CA LEU A 258 -20.61 -28.18 -32.93
C LEU A 258 -20.26 -29.22 -34.00
N LYS A 259 -18.98 -29.39 -34.35
CA LYS A 259 -18.54 -30.40 -35.33
C LYS A 259 -18.88 -31.81 -34.87
N HIS A 260 -18.67 -32.11 -33.59
CA HIS A 260 -19.01 -33.41 -33.03
C HIS A 260 -20.52 -33.69 -33.06
N ASN A 261 -21.34 -32.71 -32.67
CA ASN A 261 -22.79 -32.83 -32.71
C ASN A 261 -23.31 -32.97 -34.14
N PHE A 262 -22.74 -32.26 -35.12
CA PHE A 262 -23.07 -32.42 -36.54
C PHE A 262 -22.72 -33.82 -37.05
N ASN A 263 -21.56 -34.37 -36.67
CA ASN A 263 -21.18 -35.73 -37.05
C ASN A 263 -22.11 -36.77 -36.40
N GLN A 264 -22.59 -36.56 -35.16
CA GLN A 264 -23.58 -37.45 -34.55
C GLN A 264 -24.95 -37.39 -35.23
N VAL A 265 -25.38 -36.20 -35.68
CA VAL A 265 -26.65 -36.04 -36.42
C VAL A 265 -26.56 -36.66 -37.82
N ASN A 266 -25.39 -36.64 -38.46
CA ASN A 266 -25.17 -37.29 -39.75
C ASN A 266 -24.92 -38.81 -39.65
N VAL A 267 -24.58 -39.37 -38.49
CA VAL A 267 -24.40 -40.84 -38.33
C VAL A 267 -25.73 -41.62 -38.31
N GLU A 268 -26.90 -40.95 -38.34
CA GLU A 268 -28.15 -41.62 -38.72
C GLU A 268 -28.30 -41.81 -40.25
N VAL A 269 -27.37 -41.28 -41.06
CA VAL A 269 -27.31 -41.53 -42.51
C VAL A 269 -25.85 -41.68 -42.96
N GLU A 270 -25.45 -42.94 -43.13
CA GLU A 270 -24.20 -43.44 -43.74
C GLU A 270 -23.03 -43.71 -42.78
N GLU A 271 -22.84 -45.02 -42.54
CA GLU A 271 -21.53 -45.61 -42.30
C GLU A 271 -20.60 -45.26 -43.48
N GLU A 272 -19.57 -44.45 -43.26
CA GLU A 272 -18.26 -44.70 -43.87
C GLU A 272 -17.15 -43.89 -43.20
N GLU A 273 -15.98 -44.49 -43.22
CA GLU A 273 -14.74 -44.11 -42.54
C GLU A 273 -14.36 -42.64 -42.74
N ASN A 274 -14.00 -41.95 -41.66
CA ASN A 274 -12.93 -40.95 -41.73
C ASN A 274 -12.13 -40.93 -40.42
N LYS A 275 -10.92 -41.47 -40.54
CA LYS A 275 -9.80 -41.30 -39.63
C LYS A 275 -9.24 -39.87 -39.75
N ASP A 276 -8.69 -39.41 -38.63
CA ASP A 276 -7.65 -38.39 -38.52
C ASP A 276 -7.99 -36.97 -38.97
N ASP A 277 -8.60 -36.19 -38.05
CA ASP A 277 -8.56 -34.71 -38.08
C ASP A 277 -8.57 -34.06 -36.67
N LEU A 278 -8.45 -34.86 -35.60
CA LEU A 278 -8.35 -34.39 -34.21
C LEU A 278 -6.96 -33.80 -33.85
N ASP A 279 -5.99 -33.92 -34.76
CA ASP A 279 -4.62 -33.45 -34.58
C ASP A 279 -4.44 -31.96 -34.94
N ASP A 280 -5.41 -31.32 -35.61
CA ASP A 280 -5.27 -29.94 -36.10
C ASP A 280 -5.88 -28.87 -35.17
N VAL A 281 -6.20 -29.22 -33.92
CA VAL A 281 -6.38 -28.22 -32.86
C VAL A 281 -5.02 -27.94 -32.23
N THR A 282 -4.20 -27.15 -32.92
CA THR A 282 -3.00 -26.57 -32.33
C THR A 282 -3.43 -25.51 -31.31
N ILE A 283 -3.74 -25.95 -30.09
CA ILE A 283 -3.70 -25.04 -28.94
C ILE A 283 -2.23 -24.65 -28.80
N ASN A 284 -1.94 -23.40 -29.10
CA ASN A 284 -0.61 -22.83 -29.15
C ASN A 284 0.15 -23.18 -27.86
N SER A 285 1.00 -24.21 -27.89
CA SER A 285 1.84 -24.62 -26.75
C SER A 285 2.83 -23.53 -26.36
N ASN A 286 3.07 -22.57 -27.27
CA ASN A 286 3.93 -21.41 -27.06
C ASN A 286 3.42 -20.45 -25.99
N VAL A 287 2.14 -20.51 -25.59
CA VAL A 287 1.73 -19.68 -24.46
C VAL A 287 2.39 -20.20 -23.17
N HIS A 288 2.63 -21.50 -22.98
CA HIS A 288 3.31 -22.02 -21.77
C HIS A 288 4.81 -21.72 -21.67
N GLU A 289 5.56 -21.67 -22.78
CA GLU A 289 7.01 -21.37 -22.71
C GLU A 289 7.34 -19.88 -22.54
N GLN A 290 6.39 -18.98 -22.83
CA GLN A 290 6.53 -17.54 -22.50
C GLN A 290 5.85 -17.17 -21.16
N ARG A 291 5.03 -18.07 -20.57
CA ARG A 291 4.26 -17.86 -19.33
C ARG A 291 5.08 -17.90 -18.04
N ASP A 292 6.34 -18.31 -18.08
CA ASP A 292 7.27 -18.18 -16.93
C ASP A 292 7.90 -16.78 -16.83
N VAL A 293 7.76 -15.94 -17.87
CA VAL A 293 8.45 -14.64 -17.96
C VAL A 293 7.55 -13.45 -17.59
N ILE A 294 6.23 -13.66 -17.50
CA ILE A 294 5.26 -12.60 -17.17
C ILE A 294 4.22 -13.16 -16.19
N ASN A 295 4.62 -13.33 -14.93
CA ASN A 295 3.69 -13.58 -13.83
C ASN A 295 3.57 -12.30 -13.00
N ALA A 296 2.41 -11.65 -13.12
CA ALA A 296 2.04 -10.37 -12.51
C ALA A 296 1.82 -10.44 -10.97
#